data_AF-A0A531M8Z4-F1
#
_entry.id   AF-A0A531M8Z4-F1
#
_cell.length_a   1.000
_cell.length_b   1.000
_cell.length_c   1.000
_cell.angle_alpha   90.00
_cell.angle_beta   90.00
_cell.angle_gamma   90.00
#
_symmetry.space_group_name_H-M   'P 1'
#
loop_
_entity.id
_entity.type
_entity.pdbx_description
1 polymer ?
#
loop_
_entity_poly.entity_id
_entity_poly.type
_entity_poly.pdbx_seq_one_letter_code
_entity_poly.pdbx_strand_id
1 'polypeptide(L)'
;PKVPLVSATGSTRMGRDVGPRLAKRFARAVLELGGNNAGIVCPTADLDMALRAIAFGAMGTAGQRCTTLRRLFVHDSVYDALVPRLKKAYQSVSVGNPLETSSLVGPLIDKAAFDAMQKALSEATAHGGKVTGGTRVENGHPDAYYVHPALVEMPKQVAPVTEETFAPILYVMKYSDFDAVLEEHNAVGAGLSSSIFTR
;
A
#
# COMPACT_ATOMS: atom_id res chain seq x y z
N PRO A 1 -26.62 11.98 -27.13
CA PRO A 1 -25.52 11.02 -26.81
C PRO A 1 -26.10 9.72 -26.22
N LYS A 2 -25.71 8.53 -26.72
CA LYS A 2 -26.32 7.23 -26.34
C LYS A 2 -25.89 6.69 -24.97
N VAL A 3 -24.82 7.22 -24.37
CA VAL A 3 -24.26 6.73 -23.09
C VAL A 3 -24.43 7.82 -22.01
N PRO A 4 -25.50 7.80 -21.21
CA PRO A 4 -25.81 8.87 -20.25
C PRO A 4 -24.92 8.83 -18.99
N LEU A 5 -24.34 7.67 -18.67
CA LEU A 5 -23.53 7.42 -17.48
C LEU A 5 -22.31 6.58 -17.84
N VAL A 6 -21.18 6.87 -17.21
CA VAL A 6 -19.98 6.03 -17.26
C VAL A 6 -19.50 5.74 -15.84
N SER A 7 -19.35 4.47 -15.51
CA SER A 7 -18.65 4.01 -14.30
C SER A 7 -17.23 3.63 -14.69
N ALA A 8 -16.23 4.27 -14.09
CA ALA A 8 -14.82 4.07 -14.42
C ALA A 8 -14.01 3.81 -13.14
N THR A 9 -13.39 2.63 -13.07
CA THR A 9 -12.50 2.22 -11.98
C THR A 9 -11.07 2.16 -12.48
N GLY A 10 -10.13 2.78 -11.76
CA GLY A 10 -8.71 2.75 -12.14
C GLY A 10 -7.88 3.85 -11.51
N SER A 11 -6.77 4.23 -12.14
CA SER A 11 -5.87 5.25 -11.59
C SER A 11 -6.52 6.64 -11.51
N THR A 12 -6.07 7.47 -10.55
CA THR A 12 -6.46 8.88 -10.46
C THR A 12 -6.12 9.67 -11.72
N ARG A 13 -5.02 9.33 -12.41
CA ARG A 13 -4.67 9.89 -13.73
C ARG A 13 -5.77 9.64 -14.76
N MET A 14 -6.25 8.39 -14.87
CA MET A 14 -7.34 8.04 -15.77
C MET A 14 -8.63 8.81 -15.41
N GLY A 15 -8.96 8.92 -14.12
CA GLY A 15 -10.13 9.69 -13.66
C GLY A 15 -10.07 11.17 -14.06
N ARG A 16 -8.88 11.78 -13.99
CA ARG A 16 -8.63 13.18 -14.43
C ARG A 16 -8.84 13.37 -15.93
N ASP A 17 -8.66 12.34 -16.74
CA ASP A 17 -8.93 12.39 -18.18
C ASP A 17 -10.41 12.12 -18.50
N VAL A 18 -11.03 11.16 -17.81
CA VAL A 18 -12.42 10.74 -18.06
C VAL A 18 -13.43 11.79 -17.61
N GLY A 19 -13.27 12.33 -16.39
CA GLY A 19 -14.21 13.28 -15.79
C GLY A 19 -14.53 14.49 -16.69
N PRO A 20 -13.52 15.27 -17.13
CA PRO A 20 -13.73 16.43 -17.98
C PRO A 20 -14.38 16.10 -19.33
N ARG A 21 -14.07 14.94 -19.91
CA ARG A 21 -14.68 14.50 -21.18
C ARG A 21 -16.18 14.19 -21.02
N LEU A 22 -16.59 13.63 -19.89
CA LEU A 22 -18.00 13.39 -19.57
C LEU A 22 -18.75 14.70 -19.29
N ALA A 23 -18.10 15.62 -18.57
CA ALA A 23 -18.67 16.94 -18.26
C ALA A 23 -19.00 17.76 -19.51
N LYS A 24 -18.16 17.70 -20.57
CA LYS A 24 -18.41 18.39 -21.86
C LYS A 24 -19.75 18.05 -22.52
N ARG A 25 -20.31 16.88 -22.19
CA ARG A 25 -21.59 16.38 -22.74
C ARG A 25 -22.63 16.12 -21.65
N PHE A 26 -22.43 16.69 -20.46
CA PHE A 26 -23.30 16.57 -19.28
C PHE A 26 -23.66 15.11 -18.91
N ALA A 27 -22.72 14.18 -19.11
CA ALA A 27 -22.92 12.78 -18.71
C ALA A 27 -22.52 12.57 -17.25
N ARG A 28 -23.20 11.66 -16.57
CA ARG A 28 -22.87 11.28 -15.20
C ARG A 28 -21.57 10.46 -15.18
N ALA A 29 -20.70 10.76 -14.23
CA ALA A 29 -19.50 9.98 -13.95
C ALA A 29 -19.63 9.30 -12.58
N VAL A 30 -19.25 8.03 -12.49
CA VAL A 30 -18.94 7.34 -11.24
C VAL A 30 -17.46 6.97 -11.32
N LEU A 31 -16.63 7.55 -10.47
CA LEU A 31 -15.18 7.42 -10.52
C LEU A 31 -14.67 6.73 -9.25
N GLU A 32 -14.25 5.48 -9.39
CA GLU A 32 -13.63 4.69 -8.32
C GLU A 32 -12.11 4.67 -8.55
N LEU A 33 -11.39 5.58 -7.90
CA LEU A 33 -10.01 5.88 -8.23
C LEU A 33 -9.00 5.25 -7.25
N GLY A 34 -7.73 5.61 -7.41
CA GLY A 34 -6.62 5.11 -6.61
C GLY A 34 -6.75 5.40 -5.12
N GLY A 35 -6.12 4.56 -4.30
CA GLY A 35 -6.08 4.69 -2.85
C GLY A 35 -4.66 4.88 -2.33
N ASN A 36 -4.53 5.51 -1.16
CA ASN A 36 -3.29 5.50 -0.39
C ASN A 36 -3.63 5.26 1.09
N ASN A 37 -4.17 4.07 1.34
CA ASN A 37 -4.88 3.75 2.57
C ASN A 37 -3.91 3.61 3.74
N ALA A 38 -4.33 4.10 4.89
CA ALA A 38 -3.54 4.12 6.11
C ALA A 38 -4.22 3.42 7.27
N GLY A 39 -3.40 2.96 8.21
CA GLY A 39 -3.81 2.42 9.48
C GLY A 39 -3.08 3.12 10.63
N ILE A 40 -3.79 3.36 11.73
CA ILE A 40 -3.20 3.88 12.98
C ILE A 40 -3.27 2.79 14.04
N VAL A 41 -2.14 2.48 14.69
CA VAL A 41 -2.08 1.55 15.83
C VAL A 41 -1.90 2.35 17.10
N CYS A 42 -2.90 2.29 17.97
CA CYS A 42 -2.94 3.02 19.24
C CYS A 42 -2.33 2.20 20.40
N PRO A 43 -2.01 2.84 21.55
CA PRO A 43 -1.41 2.15 22.70
C PRO A 43 -2.19 0.94 23.22
N THR A 44 -3.52 0.95 23.11
CA THR A 44 -4.42 -0.09 23.65
C THR A 44 -4.74 -1.20 22.65
N ALA A 45 -4.20 -1.13 21.43
CA ALA A 45 -4.48 -2.08 20.37
C ALA A 45 -4.21 -3.53 20.80
N ASP A 46 -5.08 -4.44 20.36
CA ASP A 46 -4.73 -5.87 20.35
C ASP A 46 -3.64 -6.10 19.28
N LEU A 47 -2.39 -6.23 19.72
CA LEU A 47 -1.25 -6.35 18.82
C LEU A 47 -1.23 -7.67 18.03
N ASP A 48 -1.86 -8.73 18.53
CA ASP A 48 -1.92 -10.01 17.82
C ASP A 48 -2.94 -9.94 16.67
N MET A 49 -4.08 -9.33 16.93
CA MET A 49 -5.08 -9.04 15.90
C MET A 49 -4.53 -8.04 14.87
N ALA A 50 -3.94 -6.93 15.34
CA ALA A 50 -3.38 -5.88 14.48
C ALA A 50 -2.28 -6.43 13.58
N LEU A 51 -1.35 -7.24 14.11
CA LEU A 51 -0.30 -7.89 13.33
C LEU A 51 -0.86 -8.67 12.13
N ARG A 52 -1.86 -9.52 12.37
CA ARG A 52 -2.47 -10.36 11.32
C ARG A 52 -3.20 -9.51 10.28
N ALA A 53 -3.99 -8.54 10.73
CA ALA A 53 -4.77 -7.66 9.87
C ALA A 53 -3.86 -6.79 8.98
N ILE A 54 -2.82 -6.19 9.56
CA ILE A 54 -1.85 -5.35 8.86
C ILE A 54 -1.07 -6.17 7.84
N ALA A 55 -0.52 -7.32 8.24
CA ALA A 55 0.25 -8.19 7.36
C ALA A 55 -0.58 -8.63 6.13
N PHE A 56 -1.82 -9.10 6.35
CA PHE A 56 -2.69 -9.51 5.25
C PHE A 56 -3.16 -8.33 4.39
N GLY A 57 -3.53 -7.21 5.02
CA GLY A 57 -4.02 -6.02 4.33
C GLY A 57 -2.97 -5.32 3.45
N ALA A 58 -1.69 -5.45 3.81
CA ALA A 58 -0.59 -4.85 3.07
C ALA A 58 0.02 -5.78 2.01
N MET A 59 0.19 -7.08 2.30
CA MET A 59 0.84 -8.02 1.38
C MET A 59 -0.13 -8.73 0.42
N GLY A 60 -1.40 -8.87 0.81
CA GLY A 60 -2.38 -9.64 0.05
C GLY A 60 -2.52 -9.17 -1.40
N THR A 61 -2.62 -10.12 -2.33
CA THR A 61 -2.69 -9.85 -3.79
C THR A 61 -1.50 -9.01 -4.28
N ALA A 62 -0.31 -9.22 -3.71
CA ALA A 62 0.90 -8.46 -4.01
C ALA A 62 0.68 -6.93 -3.90
N GLY A 63 -0.15 -6.48 -2.95
CA GLY A 63 -0.43 -5.05 -2.74
C GLY A 63 -1.20 -4.36 -3.88
N GLN A 64 -1.77 -5.14 -4.80
CA GLN A 64 -2.51 -4.68 -5.98
C GLN A 64 -4.03 -4.64 -5.72
N ARG A 65 -4.43 -4.13 -4.56
CA ARG A 65 -5.82 -3.80 -4.26
C ARG A 65 -5.92 -2.28 -4.10
N CYS A 66 -7.03 -1.68 -4.54
CA CYS A 66 -7.29 -0.27 -4.28
C CYS A 66 -7.31 0.03 -2.77
N THR A 67 -7.72 -0.94 -1.95
CA THR A 67 -7.79 -0.88 -0.48
C THR A 67 -6.55 -1.42 0.23
N THR A 68 -5.47 -1.77 -0.47
CA THR A 68 -4.22 -2.23 0.16
C THR A 68 -3.74 -1.22 1.20
N LEU A 69 -3.35 -1.72 2.37
CA LEU A 69 -2.74 -0.91 3.42
C LEU A 69 -1.31 -0.54 3.00
N ARG A 70 -1.06 0.75 2.73
CA ARG A 70 0.23 1.24 2.23
C ARG A 70 1.01 2.03 3.27
N ARG A 71 0.30 2.69 4.18
CA ARG A 71 0.87 3.51 5.25
C ARG A 71 0.41 2.99 6.61
N LEU A 72 1.32 2.91 7.56
CA LEU A 72 1.03 2.50 8.92
C LEU A 72 1.67 3.48 9.89
N PHE A 73 0.87 4.09 10.75
CA PHE A 73 1.34 4.89 11.85
C PHE A 73 1.23 4.07 13.13
N VAL A 74 2.35 3.89 13.83
CA VAL A 74 2.40 3.06 15.04
C VAL A 74 2.85 3.92 16.21
N HIS A 75 2.08 3.88 17.30
CA HIS A 75 2.39 4.66 18.50
C HIS A 75 3.73 4.19 19.09
N ASP A 76 4.56 5.12 19.55
CA ASP A 76 5.91 4.86 20.04
C ASP A 76 5.96 3.75 21.11
N SER A 77 4.99 3.73 22.03
CA SER A 77 4.87 2.78 23.13
C SER A 77 4.66 1.32 22.72
N VAL A 78 4.19 1.07 21.48
CA VAL A 78 3.94 -0.29 20.95
C VAL A 78 4.78 -0.61 19.71
N TYR A 79 5.56 0.35 19.21
CA TYR A 79 6.34 0.20 18.00
C TYR A 79 7.33 -0.97 18.08
N ASP A 80 8.13 -1.00 19.14
CA ASP A 80 9.19 -2.00 19.30
C ASP A 80 8.63 -3.40 19.59
N ALA A 81 7.36 -3.48 20.03
CA ALA A 81 6.65 -4.74 20.18
C ALA A 81 6.05 -5.23 18.84
N LEU A 82 5.57 -4.34 17.98
CA LEU A 82 4.83 -4.70 16.76
C LEU A 82 5.72 -4.79 15.51
N VAL A 83 6.57 -3.78 15.25
CA VAL A 83 7.28 -3.66 13.97
C VAL A 83 8.30 -4.79 13.73
N PRO A 84 9.07 -5.25 14.72
CA PRO A 84 9.92 -6.44 14.54
C PRO A 84 9.12 -7.70 14.18
N ARG A 85 7.91 -7.86 14.75
CA ARG A 85 7.02 -8.99 14.43
C ARG A 85 6.47 -8.90 13.01
N LEU A 86 6.12 -7.68 12.55
CA LEU A 86 5.72 -7.44 11.17
C LEU A 86 6.84 -7.77 10.19
N LYS A 87 8.08 -7.32 10.45
CA LYS A 87 9.24 -7.68 9.63
C LYS A 87 9.43 -9.18 9.51
N LYS A 88 9.32 -9.91 10.63
CA LYS A 88 9.40 -11.38 10.63
C LYS A 88 8.29 -12.02 9.78
N ALA A 89 7.06 -11.51 9.87
CA ALA A 89 5.96 -11.99 9.04
C ALA A 89 6.24 -11.76 7.54
N TYR A 90 6.74 -10.58 7.17
CA TYR A 90 7.11 -10.22 5.80
C TYR A 90 8.23 -11.12 5.24
N GLN A 91 9.22 -11.47 6.07
CA GLN A 91 10.31 -12.36 5.67
C GLN A 91 9.87 -13.83 5.55
N SER A 92 8.82 -14.23 6.25
CA SER A 92 8.32 -15.62 6.27
C SER A 92 7.31 -15.95 5.19
N VAL A 93 6.79 -14.93 4.48
CA VAL A 93 5.71 -15.13 3.52
C VAL A 93 6.20 -15.87 2.27
N SER A 94 5.44 -16.88 1.85
CA SER A 94 5.70 -17.60 0.61
C SER A 94 5.26 -16.76 -0.60
N VAL A 95 6.16 -16.65 -1.57
CA VAL A 95 5.94 -15.99 -2.86
C VAL A 95 6.09 -17.03 -3.95
N GLY A 96 5.12 -17.12 -4.87
CA GLY A 96 5.17 -18.13 -5.92
C GLY A 96 3.91 -18.20 -6.76
N ASN A 97 3.91 -19.13 -7.73
CA ASN A 97 2.81 -19.31 -8.68
C ASN A 97 1.49 -19.62 -7.92
N PRO A 98 0.44 -18.78 -8.06
CA PRO A 98 -0.80 -18.95 -7.33
C PRO A 98 -1.64 -20.17 -7.76
N LEU A 99 -1.30 -20.83 -8.88
CA LEU A 99 -1.99 -22.03 -9.36
C LEU A 99 -1.31 -23.34 -8.94
N GLU A 100 0.00 -23.30 -8.69
CA GLU A 100 0.83 -24.50 -8.48
C GLU A 100 1.31 -24.64 -7.04
N THR A 101 1.26 -23.55 -6.26
CA THR A 101 1.78 -23.52 -4.89
C THR A 101 0.73 -22.99 -3.93
N SER A 102 0.89 -23.26 -2.63
CA SER A 102 0.14 -22.62 -1.56
C SER A 102 0.69 -21.23 -1.18
N SER A 103 1.36 -20.55 -2.12
CA SER A 103 1.98 -19.25 -1.88
C SER A 103 0.94 -18.19 -1.56
N LEU A 104 1.21 -17.38 -0.54
CA LEU A 104 0.30 -16.31 -0.14
C LEU A 104 0.36 -15.11 -1.09
N VAL A 105 1.53 -14.89 -1.73
CA VAL A 105 1.79 -13.74 -2.60
C VAL A 105 2.13 -14.23 -4.01
N GLY A 106 1.32 -13.80 -4.98
CA GLY A 106 1.55 -14.01 -6.42
C GLY A 106 2.44 -12.92 -7.05
N PRO A 107 2.50 -12.84 -8.38
CA PRO A 107 3.31 -11.85 -9.07
C PRO A 107 2.68 -10.46 -9.07
N LEU A 108 3.50 -9.45 -9.31
CA LEU A 108 3.05 -8.16 -9.84
C LEU A 108 2.52 -8.36 -11.26
N ILE A 109 1.64 -7.46 -11.70
CA ILE A 109 0.96 -7.59 -12.98
C ILE A 109 1.90 -7.54 -14.18
N ASP A 110 2.93 -6.69 -14.15
CA ASP A 110 3.86 -6.49 -15.26
C ASP A 110 5.20 -5.85 -14.82
N LYS A 111 6.07 -5.62 -15.81
CA LYS A 111 7.36 -4.96 -15.63
C LYS A 111 7.23 -3.53 -15.10
N ALA A 112 6.22 -2.78 -15.56
CA ALA A 112 6.07 -1.38 -15.17
C ALA A 112 5.73 -1.26 -13.68
N ALA A 113 4.89 -2.16 -13.16
CA ALA A 113 4.61 -2.26 -11.73
C ALA A 113 5.87 -2.63 -10.92
N PHE A 114 6.68 -3.56 -11.43
CA PHE A 114 7.97 -3.90 -10.81
C PHE A 114 8.94 -2.72 -10.79
N ASP A 115 9.16 -2.05 -11.92
CA ASP A 115 10.06 -0.91 -12.03
C ASP A 115 9.60 0.24 -11.11
N ALA A 116 8.28 0.49 -11.04
CA ALA A 116 7.69 1.49 -10.13
C ALA A 116 7.93 1.13 -8.66
N MET A 117 7.77 -0.14 -8.29
CA MET A 117 8.09 -0.62 -6.95
C MET A 117 9.57 -0.38 -6.60
N GLN A 118 10.49 -0.77 -7.48
CA GLN A 118 11.93 -0.58 -7.25
C GLN A 118 12.31 0.90 -7.15
N LYS A 119 11.71 1.76 -7.99
CA LYS A 119 11.87 3.21 -7.91
C LYS A 119 11.43 3.76 -6.55
N ALA A 120 10.24 3.37 -6.08
CA ALA A 120 9.72 3.81 -4.79
C ALA A 120 10.62 3.34 -3.62
N LEU A 121 11.15 2.11 -3.65
CA LEU A 121 12.07 1.65 -2.61
C LEU A 121 13.40 2.42 -2.62
N SER A 122 13.91 2.75 -3.80
CA SER A 122 15.11 3.58 -3.96
C SER A 122 14.91 4.99 -3.41
N GLU A 123 13.80 5.65 -3.77
CA GLU A 123 13.44 6.99 -3.28
C GLU A 123 13.22 7.00 -1.76
N ALA A 124 12.55 5.98 -1.23
CA ALA A 124 12.39 5.84 0.22
C ALA A 124 13.73 5.73 0.94
N THR A 125 14.67 4.96 0.39
CA THR A 125 16.04 4.85 0.93
C THR A 125 16.77 6.19 0.88
N ALA A 126 16.65 6.93 -0.23
CA ALA A 126 17.23 8.27 -0.38
C ALA A 126 16.67 9.28 0.64
N HIS A 127 15.43 9.07 1.12
CA HIS A 127 14.81 9.85 2.18
C HIS A 127 15.10 9.32 3.59
N GLY A 128 16.06 8.40 3.75
CA GLY A 128 16.47 7.83 5.04
C GLY A 128 15.61 6.67 5.51
N GLY A 129 14.75 6.13 4.64
CA GLY A 129 13.95 4.94 4.91
C GLY A 129 14.79 3.68 5.05
N LYS A 130 14.41 2.79 5.98
CA LYS A 130 15.03 1.48 6.16
C LYS A 130 14.15 0.41 5.53
N VAL A 131 14.60 -0.16 4.41
CA VAL A 131 13.85 -1.16 3.64
C VAL A 131 14.16 -2.57 4.16
N THR A 132 13.11 -3.37 4.39
CA THR A 132 13.19 -4.81 4.64
C THR A 132 12.36 -5.54 3.58
N GLY A 133 12.96 -6.43 2.80
CA GLY A 133 12.30 -7.14 1.69
C GLY A 133 12.34 -6.35 0.38
N GLY A 134 11.35 -6.54 -0.50
CA GLY A 134 11.22 -5.80 -1.76
C GLY A 134 12.05 -6.33 -2.94
N THR A 135 12.85 -7.37 -2.74
CA THR A 135 13.69 -7.97 -3.78
C THR A 135 12.89 -8.84 -4.74
N ARG A 136 13.39 -8.97 -5.97
CA ARG A 136 12.83 -9.88 -6.98
C ARG A 136 13.01 -11.34 -6.53
N VAL A 137 11.99 -12.16 -6.80
CA VAL A 137 12.04 -13.62 -6.62
C VAL A 137 12.32 -14.26 -7.98
N GLU A 138 13.43 -14.98 -8.05
CA GLU A 138 13.77 -15.79 -9.22
C GLU A 138 12.77 -16.94 -9.38
N ASN A 139 12.24 -17.08 -10.58
CA ASN A 139 11.16 -18.03 -10.87
C ASN A 139 11.32 -18.73 -12.23
N GLY A 140 12.46 -18.54 -12.91
CA GLY A 140 12.73 -19.12 -14.23
C GLY A 140 12.02 -18.43 -15.40
N HIS A 141 11.15 -17.46 -15.15
CA HIS A 141 10.45 -16.70 -16.21
C HIS A 141 10.85 -15.21 -16.15
N PRO A 142 11.65 -14.71 -17.11
CA PRO A 142 12.19 -13.34 -17.06
C PRO A 142 11.12 -12.25 -17.17
N ASP A 143 9.96 -12.57 -17.75
CA ASP A 143 8.83 -11.65 -17.90
C ASP A 143 7.76 -11.83 -16.81
N ALA A 144 8.02 -12.66 -15.80
CA ALA A 144 7.19 -12.77 -14.60
C ALA A 144 7.86 -12.07 -13.42
N TYR A 145 7.11 -11.17 -12.77
CA TYR A 145 7.64 -10.23 -11.80
C TYR A 145 7.15 -10.57 -10.38
N TYR A 146 7.76 -11.59 -9.78
CA TYR A 146 7.54 -11.94 -8.38
C TYR A 146 8.47 -11.13 -7.47
N VAL A 147 7.97 -10.69 -6.33
CA VAL A 147 8.70 -9.87 -5.36
C VAL A 147 8.39 -10.31 -3.95
N HIS A 148 9.40 -10.25 -3.08
CA HIS A 148 9.14 -10.27 -1.64
C HIS A 148 8.44 -8.95 -1.25
N PRO A 149 7.39 -8.98 -0.43
CA PRO A 149 6.81 -7.76 0.13
C PRO A 149 7.86 -6.91 0.86
N ALA A 150 7.68 -5.60 0.85
CA ALA A 150 8.59 -4.64 1.47
C ALA A 150 7.93 -3.96 2.67
N LEU A 151 8.63 -3.92 3.79
CA LEU A 151 8.32 -3.04 4.92
C LEU A 151 9.40 -1.96 4.99
N VAL A 152 8.99 -0.71 4.98
CA VAL A 152 9.88 0.45 4.95
C VAL A 152 9.63 1.33 6.16
N GLU A 153 10.58 1.37 7.09
CA GLU A 153 10.50 2.31 8.21
C GLU A 153 10.93 3.68 7.72
N MET A 154 10.02 4.66 7.73
CA MET A 154 10.24 6.01 7.23
C MET A 154 10.37 7.00 8.38
N PRO A 155 11.34 7.93 8.34
CA PRO A 155 11.47 8.97 9.38
C PRO A 155 10.38 10.05 9.30
N LYS A 156 9.72 10.18 8.14
CA LYS A 156 8.66 11.15 7.88
C LYS A 156 7.82 10.73 6.68
N GLN A 157 6.59 11.24 6.60
CA GLN A 157 5.72 11.08 5.45
C GLN A 157 6.09 12.06 4.32
N VAL A 158 6.88 11.59 3.37
CA VAL A 158 7.24 12.30 2.12
C VAL A 158 7.10 11.34 0.95
N ALA A 159 7.07 11.84 -0.30
CA ALA A 159 7.18 10.97 -1.45
C ALA A 159 8.38 10.01 -1.26
N PRO A 160 8.21 8.69 -1.47
CA PRO A 160 7.10 8.01 -2.15
C PRO A 160 5.87 7.68 -1.27
N VAL A 161 5.92 7.89 0.05
CA VAL A 161 4.85 7.52 1.01
C VAL A 161 3.51 8.15 0.65
N THR A 162 3.51 9.39 0.15
CA THR A 162 2.30 10.13 -0.22
C THR A 162 1.70 9.72 -1.56
N GLU A 163 2.38 8.85 -2.33
CA GLU A 163 1.97 8.42 -3.66
C GLU A 163 1.44 6.97 -3.66
N GLU A 164 0.52 6.66 -4.58
CA GLU A 164 0.07 5.29 -4.77
C GLU A 164 1.08 4.52 -5.64
N THR A 165 1.96 3.75 -4.99
CA THR A 165 2.70 2.67 -5.65
C THR A 165 1.89 1.38 -5.50
N PHE A 166 1.38 0.84 -6.60
CA PHE A 166 0.46 -0.30 -6.63
C PHE A 166 1.20 -1.65 -6.51
N ALA A 167 1.94 -1.82 -5.41
CA ALA A 167 2.82 -2.95 -5.14
C ALA A 167 2.82 -3.27 -3.62
N PRO A 168 3.40 -4.39 -3.15
CA PRO A 168 3.33 -4.79 -1.74
C PRO A 168 4.37 -4.06 -0.89
N ILE A 169 4.23 -2.74 -0.77
CA ILE A 169 5.06 -1.88 0.08
C ILE A 169 4.21 -1.35 1.24
N LEU A 170 4.70 -1.54 2.47
CA LEU A 170 4.14 -0.92 3.66
C LEU A 170 5.15 0.07 4.25
N TYR A 171 4.82 1.35 4.20
CA TYR A 171 5.57 2.40 4.88
C TYR A 171 5.12 2.50 6.33
N VAL A 172 6.05 2.44 7.28
CA VAL A 172 5.78 2.48 8.72
C VAL A 172 6.41 3.73 9.32
N MET A 173 5.63 4.51 10.06
CA MET A 173 6.06 5.73 10.73
C MET A 173 5.69 5.68 12.22
N LYS A 174 6.57 6.22 13.08
CA LYS A 174 6.30 6.39 14.51
C LYS A 174 5.46 7.64 14.74
N TYR A 175 4.55 7.60 15.72
CA TYR A 175 3.88 8.79 16.25
C TYR A 175 3.75 8.70 17.77
N SER A 176 3.47 9.83 18.41
CA SER A 176 3.20 9.92 19.86
C SER A 176 1.96 10.77 20.16
N ASP A 177 1.72 11.83 19.38
CA ASP A 177 0.53 12.66 19.49
C ASP A 177 -0.57 12.20 18.53
N PHE A 178 -1.78 11.97 19.06
CA PHE A 178 -2.88 11.42 18.27
C PHE A 178 -3.47 12.42 17.27
N ASP A 179 -3.54 13.70 17.65
CA ASP A 179 -4.10 14.72 16.77
C ASP A 179 -3.16 14.98 15.59
N ALA A 180 -1.86 15.07 15.83
CA ALA A 180 -0.84 15.22 14.80
C ALA A 180 -0.82 14.02 13.83
N VAL A 181 -0.93 12.77 14.33
CA VAL A 181 -0.97 11.61 13.43
C VAL A 181 -2.25 11.57 12.60
N LEU A 182 -3.37 12.11 13.11
CA LEU A 182 -4.61 12.20 12.34
C LEU A 182 -4.47 13.21 11.19
N GLU A 183 -3.78 14.33 11.41
CA GLU A 183 -3.42 15.26 10.35
C GLU A 183 -2.53 14.59 9.29
N GLU A 184 -1.48 13.88 9.72
CA GLU A 184 -0.61 13.13 8.81
C GLU A 184 -1.36 12.03 8.05
N HIS A 185 -2.24 11.29 8.72
CA HIS A 185 -3.07 10.26 8.09
C HIS A 185 -3.85 10.83 6.90
N ASN A 186 -4.38 12.05 7.05
CA ASN A 186 -5.19 12.77 6.06
C ASN A 186 -4.36 13.56 5.03
N ALA A 187 -3.05 13.68 5.20
CA ALA A 187 -2.16 14.51 4.37
C ALA A 187 -1.77 13.88 3.01
N VAL A 188 -2.64 13.08 2.40
CA VAL A 188 -2.41 12.47 1.07
C VAL A 188 -3.55 12.80 0.10
N GLY A 189 -3.26 12.75 -1.21
CA GLY A 189 -4.23 13.10 -2.23
C GLY A 189 -5.38 12.10 -2.45
N ALA A 190 -5.40 10.97 -1.71
CA ALA A 190 -6.38 9.89 -1.83
C ALA A 190 -7.19 9.72 -0.53
N GLY A 191 -8.37 9.10 -0.61
CA GLY A 191 -9.27 8.96 0.54
C GLY A 191 -10.27 7.80 0.41
N LEU A 192 -9.77 6.61 0.05
CA LEU A 192 -10.63 5.44 -0.23
C LEU A 192 -10.98 4.66 1.04
N SER A 193 -9.99 4.17 1.79
CA SER A 193 -10.22 3.47 3.06
C SER A 193 -9.20 3.87 4.12
N SER A 194 -9.56 3.64 5.39
CA SER A 194 -8.72 3.89 6.56
C SER A 194 -9.04 2.89 7.68
N SER A 195 -8.14 2.77 8.66
CA SER A 195 -8.34 1.90 9.81
C SER A 195 -7.66 2.46 11.07
N ILE A 196 -8.22 2.13 12.23
CA ILE A 196 -7.62 2.41 13.54
C ILE A 196 -7.72 1.13 14.39
N PHE A 197 -6.62 0.77 15.05
CA PHE A 197 -6.52 -0.36 15.95
C PHE A 197 -6.43 0.18 17.38
N THR A 198 -7.51 0.02 18.14
CA THR A 198 -7.65 0.41 19.55
C THR A 198 -8.66 -0.53 20.23
N ARG A 199 -8.66 -0.58 21.56
CA ARG A 199 -9.80 -1.09 22.35
C ARG A 199 -10.84 -0.01 22.59
#